data_AF-A0A954TJK5-F1
#
_entry.id   AF-A0A954TJK5-F1
#
_cell.length_a   1.000
_cell.length_b   1.000
_cell.length_c   1.000
_cell.angle_alpha   90.00
_cell.angle_beta   90.00
_cell.angle_gamma   90.00
#
_symmetry.space_group_name_H-M   'P 1'
#
loop_
_entity.id
_entity.type
_entity.pdbx_description
1 polymer ?
#
loop_
_entity_poly.entity_id
_entity_poly.type
_entity_poly.pdbx_seq_one_letter_code
_entity_poly.pdbx_strand_id
1 'polypeptide(L)'
;MLRFYLNLLLTLGMLAVGAHSARGQREIGFIEKFALAEDRRQVLGELIPDTEEYFYYHCLHYQIQGQLPEAQAILEAWRAKLGDVASVRNMQARQRLLNYGENPRQTLDFLRDELGLQLKHAPPARDRAAALPNALDNRQLDI
;
A
#
# COMPACT_ATOMS: atom_id res chain seq x y z
N MET A 1 41.92 15.56 51.36
CA MET A 1 41.26 14.25 51.54
C MET A 1 39.73 14.29 51.58
N LEU A 2 39.04 15.44 51.76
CA LEU A 2 37.56 15.52 51.72
C LEU A 2 37.00 16.08 50.40
N ARG A 3 37.86 16.65 49.55
CA ARG A 3 37.49 17.23 48.24
C ARG A 3 37.59 16.24 47.06
N PHE A 4 38.15 15.05 47.27
CA PHE A 4 38.23 13.99 46.26
C PHE A 4 36.99 13.08 46.27
N TYR A 5 36.31 12.93 47.41
CA TYR A 5 35.06 12.17 47.51
C TYR A 5 33.83 12.93 46.99
N LEU A 6 33.90 14.27 46.92
CA LEU A 6 32.80 15.10 46.43
C LEU A 6 32.63 15.03 44.90
N ASN A 7 33.72 14.78 44.15
CA ASN A 7 33.65 14.56 42.70
C ASN A 7 33.49 13.08 42.30
N LEU A 8 33.61 12.15 43.25
CA LEU A 8 33.39 10.72 43.02
C LEU A 8 31.90 10.31 43.20
N LEU A 9 31.08 11.18 43.79
CA LEU A 9 29.64 10.98 43.99
C LEU A 9 28.76 11.66 42.92
N LEU A 10 29.34 12.33 41.93
CA LEU A 10 28.63 13.09 40.88
C LEU A 10 28.78 12.49 39.46
N THR A 11 29.53 11.39 39.31
CA THR A 11 29.72 10.67 38.03
C THR A 11 29.16 9.25 38.06
N LEU A 12 28.22 8.96 38.96
CA LEU A 12 27.50 7.69 39.04
C LEU A 12 25.99 7.86 38.79
N GLY A 13 25.62 8.74 37.86
CA GLY A 13 24.23 9.07 37.53
C GLY A 13 23.92 9.13 36.04
N MET A 14 24.78 8.60 35.17
CA MET A 14 24.63 8.80 33.73
C MET A 14 25.14 7.63 32.89
N LEU A 15 24.78 6.39 33.24
CA LEU A 15 24.94 5.22 32.37
C LEU A 15 23.99 4.09 32.79
N ALA A 16 22.69 4.36 32.70
CA ALA A 16 21.66 3.33 32.65
C ALA A 16 20.52 3.76 31.72
N VAL A 17 20.86 4.25 30.52
CA VAL A 17 19.96 4.08 29.36
C VAL A 17 20.18 2.65 28.88
N GLY A 18 19.79 1.70 29.75
CA GLY A 18 19.72 0.29 29.43
C GLY A 18 18.58 0.12 28.42
N ALA A 19 18.96 -0.36 27.24
CA ALA A 19 18.11 -0.78 26.15
C ALA A 19 16.70 -1.17 26.57
N HIS A 20 15.75 -0.26 26.39
CA HIS A 20 14.36 -0.64 26.18
C HIS A 20 14.19 -0.97 24.69
N SER A 21 14.97 -1.94 24.21
CA SER A 21 14.50 -2.76 23.10
C SER A 21 13.35 -3.57 23.69
N ALA A 22 12.14 -3.01 23.59
CA ALA A 22 10.92 -3.70 23.94
C ALA A 22 11.00 -5.10 23.33
N ARG A 23 11.05 -6.06 24.26
CA ARG A 23 11.20 -7.49 24.07
C ARG A 23 10.35 -7.97 22.89
N GLY A 24 10.88 -8.92 22.12
CA GLY A 24 10.16 -9.71 21.12
C GLY A 24 9.11 -10.62 21.75
N GLN A 25 8.13 -9.99 22.40
CA GLN A 25 6.88 -10.57 22.90
C GLN A 25 5.82 -9.49 22.65
N ARG A 26 5.65 -9.11 21.39
CA ARG A 26 4.59 -8.19 20.98
C ARG A 26 3.37 -9.07 20.72
N GLU A 27 2.23 -8.63 21.24
CA GLU A 27 0.91 -9.14 20.85
C GLU A 27 0.89 -9.34 19.32
N ILE A 28 0.40 -10.48 18.86
CA ILE A 28 0.15 -10.73 17.44
C ILE A 28 -0.74 -9.59 16.96
N GLY A 29 -0.22 -8.71 16.11
CA GLY A 29 -1.01 -7.60 15.57
C GLY A 29 -2.21 -8.15 14.79
N PHE A 30 -3.31 -7.38 14.68
CA PHE A 30 -4.53 -7.86 14.03
C PHE A 30 -4.26 -8.43 12.62
N ILE A 31 -3.36 -7.81 11.86
CA ILE A 31 -2.96 -8.30 10.52
C ILE A 31 -2.40 -9.72 10.55
N GLU A 32 -1.58 -10.06 11.55
CA GLU A 32 -0.96 -11.37 11.67
C GLU A 32 -2.01 -12.40 12.13
N LYS A 33 -2.87 -12.03 13.08
CA LYS A 33 -4.00 -12.85 13.50
C LYS A 33 -4.94 -13.16 12.33
N PHE A 34 -5.25 -12.15 11.52
CA PHE A 34 -6.06 -12.29 10.31
C PHE A 34 -5.36 -13.16 9.24
N ALA A 35 -4.04 -12.98 9.03
CA ALA A 35 -3.30 -13.71 8.01
C ALA A 35 -3.18 -15.21 8.36
N LEU A 36 -2.90 -15.52 9.63
CA LEU A 36 -2.62 -16.87 10.14
C LEU A 36 -3.87 -17.65 10.59
N ALA A 37 -5.02 -16.99 10.75
CA ALA A 37 -6.25 -17.66 11.16
C ALA A 37 -6.73 -18.69 10.13
N GLU A 38 -7.06 -19.89 10.64
CA GLU A 38 -7.77 -20.93 9.89
C GLU A 38 -9.16 -20.43 9.46
N ASP A 39 -9.87 -19.77 10.38
CA ASP A 39 -11.15 -19.11 10.12
C ASP A 39 -11.03 -17.60 10.32
N ARG A 40 -10.77 -16.88 9.22
CA ARG A 40 -10.68 -15.42 9.24
C ARG A 40 -11.98 -14.74 9.65
N ARG A 41 -13.14 -15.38 9.49
CA ARG A 41 -14.44 -14.75 9.83
C ARG A 41 -14.59 -14.58 11.34
N GLN A 42 -14.06 -15.51 12.13
CA GLN A 42 -14.04 -15.37 13.59
C GLN A 42 -13.20 -14.17 14.01
N VAL A 43 -12.01 -13.99 13.42
CA VAL A 43 -11.12 -12.86 13.72
C VAL A 43 -11.76 -11.52 13.35
N LEU A 44 -12.48 -11.46 12.22
CA LEU A 44 -13.21 -10.25 11.82
C LEU A 44 -14.26 -9.81 12.85
N GLY A 45 -14.88 -10.76 13.56
CA GLY A 45 -15.85 -10.46 14.61
C GLY A 45 -15.29 -9.73 15.83
N GLU A 46 -13.97 -9.66 15.97
CA GLU A 46 -13.29 -8.93 17.05
C GLU A 46 -13.13 -7.44 16.74
N LEU A 47 -13.33 -7.03 15.48
CA LEU A 47 -13.21 -5.64 15.06
C LEU A 47 -14.39 -4.81 15.54
N ILE A 48 -14.11 -3.58 15.95
CA ILE A 48 -15.14 -2.63 16.37
C ILE A 48 -15.93 -2.19 15.13
N PRO A 49 -17.26 -2.41 15.07
CA PRO A 49 -18.07 -2.00 13.92
C PRO A 49 -17.93 -0.52 13.58
N ASP A 50 -18.14 -0.19 12.30
CA ASP A 50 -18.05 1.17 11.75
C ASP A 50 -16.66 1.86 11.87
N THR A 51 -15.62 1.14 12.29
CA THR A 51 -14.24 1.63 12.24
C THR A 51 -13.59 1.39 10.88
N GLU A 52 -12.52 2.14 10.61
CA GLU A 52 -11.75 1.95 9.38
C GLU A 52 -11.18 0.52 9.26
N GLU A 53 -10.64 -0.03 10.35
CA GLU A 53 -10.10 -1.39 10.39
C GLU A 53 -11.20 -2.44 10.11
N TYR A 54 -12.39 -2.26 10.69
CA TYR A 54 -13.55 -3.10 10.40
C TYR A 54 -13.83 -3.16 8.90
N PHE A 55 -14.02 -2.02 8.25
CA PHE A 55 -14.32 -2.00 6.82
C PHE A 55 -13.17 -2.54 5.97
N TYR A 56 -11.92 -2.18 6.32
CA TYR A 56 -10.73 -2.61 5.58
C TYR A 56 -10.62 -4.14 5.55
N TYR A 57 -10.63 -4.80 6.72
CA TYR A 57 -10.42 -6.24 6.79
C TYR A 57 -11.62 -7.04 6.28
N HIS A 58 -12.85 -6.55 6.47
CA HIS A 58 -14.03 -7.17 5.84
C HIS A 58 -13.97 -7.08 4.31
N CYS A 59 -13.63 -5.91 3.75
CA CYS A 59 -13.48 -5.75 2.30
C CYS A 59 -12.37 -6.66 1.76
N LEU A 60 -11.21 -6.64 2.41
CA LEU A 60 -10.07 -7.47 2.04
C LEU A 60 -10.41 -8.96 2.08
N HIS A 61 -11.13 -9.42 3.11
CA HIS A 61 -11.58 -10.80 3.21
C HIS A 61 -12.43 -11.21 2.00
N TYR A 62 -13.47 -10.46 1.68
CA TYR A 62 -14.33 -10.77 0.55
C TYR A 62 -13.58 -10.71 -0.80
N GLN A 63 -12.67 -9.76 -0.97
CA GLN A 63 -11.82 -9.69 -2.17
C GLN A 63 -10.92 -10.92 -2.31
N ILE A 64 -10.30 -11.40 -1.22
CA ILE A 64 -9.47 -12.61 -1.24
C ILE A 64 -10.30 -13.85 -1.58
N GLN A 65 -11.56 -13.92 -1.14
CA GLN A 65 -12.48 -15.02 -1.45
C GLN A 65 -13.11 -14.93 -2.84
N GLY A 66 -12.85 -13.86 -3.60
CA GLY A 66 -13.51 -13.61 -4.88
C GLY A 66 -14.99 -13.23 -4.76
N GLN A 67 -15.46 -12.93 -3.55
CA GLN A 67 -16.81 -12.46 -3.24
C GLN A 67 -16.92 -10.96 -3.54
N LEU A 68 -16.71 -10.62 -4.82
CA LEU A 68 -16.57 -9.23 -5.26
C LEU A 68 -17.84 -8.38 -5.07
N PRO A 69 -19.07 -8.91 -5.23
CA PRO A 69 -20.29 -8.17 -4.90
C PRO A 69 -20.37 -7.78 -3.41
N GLU A 70 -20.01 -8.68 -2.50
CA GLU A 70 -19.99 -8.43 -1.06
C GLU A 70 -18.90 -7.41 -0.69
N ALA A 71 -17.72 -7.52 -1.30
CA ALA A 71 -16.67 -6.52 -1.14
C ALA A 71 -17.11 -5.12 -1.59
N GLN A 72 -17.87 -5.03 -2.68
CA GLN A 72 -18.42 -3.77 -3.18
C GLN A 72 -19.44 -3.17 -2.21
N ALA A 73 -20.31 -3.99 -1.60
CA ALA A 73 -21.24 -3.53 -0.57
C ALA A 73 -20.51 -2.98 0.67
N ILE A 74 -19.42 -3.62 1.11
CA ILE A 74 -18.58 -3.10 2.20
C ILE A 74 -17.95 -1.76 1.84
N LEU A 75 -17.44 -1.59 0.61
CA LEU A 75 -16.86 -0.32 0.15
C LEU A 75 -17.88 0.82 0.14
N GLU A 76 -19.11 0.54 -0.28
CA GLU A 76 -20.19 1.52 -0.29
C GLU A 76 -20.58 1.94 1.12
N ALA A 77 -20.74 0.97 2.04
CA ALA A 77 -21.01 1.25 3.45
C ALA A 77 -19.86 2.04 4.09
N TRP A 78 -18.61 1.66 3.81
CA TRP A 78 -17.43 2.35 4.31
C TRP A 78 -17.38 3.81 3.85
N ARG A 79 -17.56 4.05 2.54
CA ARG A 79 -17.61 5.41 1.98
C ARG A 79 -18.75 6.22 2.56
N ALA A 80 -19.92 5.61 2.77
CA ALA A 80 -21.06 6.29 3.38
C ALA A 80 -20.80 6.68 4.85
N LYS A 81 -20.08 5.85 5.60
CA LYS A 81 -19.81 6.07 7.02
C LYS A 81 -18.66 7.06 7.27
N LEU A 82 -17.54 6.88 6.57
CA LEU A 82 -16.28 7.59 6.85
C LEU A 82 -15.87 8.56 5.74
N GLY A 83 -16.63 8.63 4.64
CA GLY A 83 -16.32 9.46 3.48
C GLY A 83 -15.26 8.83 2.58
N ASP A 84 -14.76 9.62 1.63
CA ASP A 84 -13.77 9.17 0.65
C ASP A 84 -12.33 9.34 1.18
N VAL A 85 -11.97 8.52 2.16
CA VAL A 85 -10.61 8.44 2.71
C VAL A 85 -9.67 7.67 1.77
N ALA A 86 -8.36 7.87 1.92
CA ALA A 86 -7.37 7.27 1.02
C ALA A 86 -7.44 5.73 0.99
N SER A 87 -7.74 5.09 2.11
CA SER A 87 -7.91 3.65 2.24
C SER A 87 -9.12 3.11 1.46
N VAL A 88 -10.25 3.81 1.46
CA VAL A 88 -11.43 3.51 0.61
C VAL A 88 -11.04 3.57 -0.86
N ARG A 89 -10.33 4.63 -1.29
CA ARG A 89 -9.86 4.75 -2.67
C ARG A 89 -8.92 3.61 -3.07
N ASN A 90 -7.96 3.26 -2.23
CA ASN A 90 -7.04 2.14 -2.47
C ASN A 90 -7.79 0.80 -2.63
N MET A 91 -8.75 0.53 -1.74
CA MET A 91 -9.53 -0.70 -1.80
C MET A 91 -10.52 -0.71 -2.98
N GLN A 92 -11.04 0.45 -3.37
CA GLN A 92 -11.83 0.63 -4.60
C GLN A 92 -10.99 0.38 -5.86
N ALA A 93 -9.75 0.89 -5.91
CA ALA A 93 -8.84 0.64 -7.02
C ALA A 93 -8.55 -0.85 -7.17
N ARG A 94 -8.26 -1.53 -6.05
CA ARG A 94 -8.10 -2.99 -6.02
C ARG A 94 -9.37 -3.71 -6.51
N GLN A 95 -10.55 -3.31 -6.04
CA GLN A 95 -11.83 -3.87 -6.48
C GLN A 95 -12.00 -3.78 -8.01
N ARG A 96 -11.67 -2.61 -8.61
CA ARG A 96 -11.73 -2.42 -10.06
C ARG A 96 -10.75 -3.33 -10.79
N LEU A 97 -9.54 -3.49 -10.28
CA LEU A 97 -8.54 -4.41 -10.85
C LEU A 97 -9.02 -5.87 -10.80
N LEU A 98 -9.63 -6.29 -9.69
CA LEU A 98 -10.20 -7.64 -9.56
C LEU A 98 -11.37 -7.86 -10.55
N ASN A 99 -12.19 -6.83 -10.79
CA ASN A 99 -13.28 -6.84 -11.76
C ASN A 99 -12.84 -6.59 -13.22
N TYR A 100 -11.53 -6.49 -13.50
CA TYR A 100 -11.04 -6.10 -14.82
C TYR A 100 -11.53 -7.02 -15.94
N GLY A 101 -11.59 -8.33 -15.69
CA GLY A 101 -12.05 -9.30 -16.70
C GLY A 101 -13.48 -9.09 -17.15
N GLU A 102 -14.35 -8.59 -16.26
CA GLU A 102 -15.76 -8.33 -16.55
C GLU A 102 -15.98 -6.94 -17.14
N ASN A 103 -15.29 -5.92 -16.60
CA ASN A 103 -15.54 -4.52 -16.90
C ASN A 103 -14.25 -3.74 -17.19
N PRO A 104 -13.47 -4.12 -18.22
CA PRO A 104 -12.14 -3.57 -18.44
C PRO A 104 -12.16 -2.06 -18.72
N ARG A 105 -13.16 -1.58 -19.46
CA ARG A 105 -13.28 -0.15 -19.78
C ARG A 105 -13.46 0.71 -18.52
N GLN A 106 -14.37 0.29 -17.64
CA GLN A 106 -14.63 1.00 -16.39
C GLN A 106 -13.40 1.03 -15.48
N THR A 107 -12.67 -0.08 -15.40
CA THR A 107 -11.42 -0.15 -14.63
C THR A 107 -10.35 0.77 -15.21
N LEU A 108 -10.16 0.78 -16.53
CA LEU A 108 -9.16 1.63 -17.18
C LEU A 108 -9.52 3.12 -17.08
N ASP A 109 -10.79 3.48 -17.17
CA ASP A 109 -11.25 4.86 -16.99
C ASP A 109 -10.98 5.33 -15.55
N PHE A 110 -11.36 4.51 -14.56
CA PHE A 110 -11.05 4.78 -13.15
C PHE A 110 -9.54 4.97 -12.91
N LEU A 111 -8.70 4.06 -13.43
CA LEU A 111 -7.25 4.15 -13.24
C LEU A 111 -6.64 5.37 -13.93
N ARG A 112 -7.18 5.79 -15.09
CA ARG A 112 -6.72 6.98 -15.79
C ARG A 112 -6.97 8.23 -14.94
N ASP A 113 -8.14 8.30 -14.31
CA ASP A 113 -8.53 9.41 -13.46
C ASP A 113 -7.73 9.42 -12.15
N GLU A 114 -7.61 8.27 -11.48
CA GLU A 114 -6.88 8.13 -10.20
C GLU A 114 -5.39 8.46 -10.35
N LEU A 115 -4.77 8.07 -11.46
CA LEU A 115 -3.35 8.31 -11.75
C LEU A 115 -3.09 9.63 -12.50
N GLY A 116 -4.15 10.37 -12.86
CA GLY A 116 -4.03 11.63 -13.61
C GLY A 116 -3.36 11.48 -14.98
N LEU A 117 -3.55 10.34 -15.67
CA LEU A 117 -2.82 10.03 -16.90
C LEU A 117 -3.28 10.89 -18.08
N GLN A 118 -2.36 11.70 -18.58
CA GLN A 118 -2.54 12.46 -19.82
C GLN A 118 -1.84 11.76 -20.99
N LEU A 119 -2.51 10.80 -21.62
CA LEU A 119 -1.98 10.04 -22.76
C LEU A 119 -2.04 10.80 -24.10
N LYS A 120 -2.16 12.13 -24.05
CA LYS A 120 -2.30 13.02 -25.20
C LYS A 120 -0.97 13.55 -25.73
N HIS A 121 0.12 12.83 -25.50
CA HIS A 121 1.43 13.24 -25.99
C HIS A 121 1.44 13.17 -27.51
N ALA A 122 1.70 14.31 -28.17
CA ALA A 122 1.86 14.33 -29.62
C ALA A 122 3.06 13.45 -29.99
N PRO A 123 3.01 12.73 -31.13
CA PRO A 123 4.22 12.10 -31.64
C PRO A 123 5.30 13.19 -31.79
N PRO A 124 6.58 12.87 -31.47
CA PRO A 124 7.64 13.83 -31.70
C PRO A 124 7.57 14.31 -33.16
N ALA A 125 7.73 15.61 -33.37
CA ALA A 125 7.92 16.14 -34.72
C ALA A 125 9.03 15.31 -35.38
N ARG A 126 8.89 14.94 -36.67
CA ARG A 126 9.89 14.12 -37.39
C ARG A 126 11.27 14.69 -37.12
N ASP A 127 12.00 14.04 -36.21
CA ASP A 127 13.34 14.42 -35.83
C ASP A 127 14.24 14.15 -37.03
N ARG A 128 15.29 14.96 -37.24
CA ARG A 128 16.36 14.60 -38.18
C ARG A 128 16.93 13.22 -37.84
N ALA A 129 16.84 12.78 -36.58
CA ALA A 129 17.15 11.42 -36.15
C ALA A 129 16.36 10.32 -36.89
N ALA A 130 15.12 10.58 -37.34
CA ALA A 130 14.35 9.65 -38.17
C ALA A 130 14.88 9.51 -39.60
N ALA A 131 15.74 10.43 -40.04
CA ALA A 131 16.47 10.35 -41.31
C ALA A 131 17.86 9.71 -41.16
N LEU A 132 18.29 9.39 -39.93
CA LEU A 132 19.53 8.66 -39.71
C LEU A 132 19.32 7.17 -40.01
N PRO A 133 20.32 6.49 -40.58
CA PRO A 133 20.26 5.05 -40.77
C PRO A 133 20.03 4.35 -39.43
N ASN A 134 18.99 3.52 -39.35
CA ASN A 134 18.70 2.66 -38.21
C ASN A 134 19.34 1.26 -38.36
N ALA A 135 20.15 1.06 -39.40
CA ALA A 135 20.93 -0.12 -39.68
C ALA A 135 22.26 0.28 -40.34
N LEU A 136 23.32 -0.49 -40.09
CA LEU A 136 24.63 -0.29 -40.71
C LEU A 136 24.59 -0.73 -42.18
N ASP A 137 24.91 0.16 -43.11
CA ASP A 137 25.11 -0.21 -44.51
C ASP A 137 26.55 -0.68 -44.72
N ASN A 138 26.76 -2.00 -44.79
CA ASN A 138 28.09 -2.59 -44.98
C ASN A 138 28.78 -2.16 -46.28
N ARG A 139 28.06 -1.58 -47.25
CA ARG A 139 28.64 -1.01 -48.48
C ARG A 139 29.33 0.33 -48.27
N GLN A 140 29.13 0.98 -47.11
CA GLN A 140 29.79 2.22 -46.73
C GLN A 140 31.04 1.99 -45.86
N LEU A 141 31.40 0.72 -45.62
CA LEU A 141 32.61 0.34 -44.90
C LEU A 141 33.72 0.13 -45.94
N ASP A 142 34.68 1.06 -46.00
CA ASP A 142 35.95 0.83 -46.71
C ASP A 142 36.79 -0.14 -45.86
N ILE A 143 36.72 -1.43 -46.20
CA ILE A 143 37.58 -2.51 -45.66
C ILE A 143 38.42 -3.11 -46.79
#